data_AF-A0A376W0H8-F1
#
_entry.id   AF-A0A376W0H8-F1
#
_cell.length_a   1.000
_cell.length_b   1.000
_cell.length_c   1.000
_cell.angle_alpha   90.00
_cell.angle_beta   90.00
_cell.angle_gamma   90.00
#
_symmetry.space_group_name_H-M   'P 1'
#
loop_
_entity.id
_entity.type
_entity.pdbx_description
1 polymer ?
#
loop_
_entity_poly.entity_id
_entity_poly.type
_entity_poly.pdbx_seq_one_letter_code
_entity_poly.pdbx_strand_id
1 'polypeptide(L)'
;MPEVSDRDRISMISELASASGIAGMCGGQALDLDAEGKHVPLDALERIHRHKTGALIRAAVRLGALSAGDKGRRALPVLDKYAESIGLAFQVQDDILDVVGDTATLGKRQGADQQLGKKYLPCTSGS
;
A
#
# COMPACT_ATOMS: atom_id res chain seq x y z
N MET A 1 24.48 8.73 1.39
CA MET A 1 24.69 7.35 1.89
C MET A 1 26.00 6.77 1.33
N PRO A 2 27.19 7.26 1.71
CA PRO A 2 28.46 6.76 1.15
C PRO A 2 28.73 5.27 1.42
N GLU A 3 28.15 4.71 2.49
CA GLU A 3 28.31 3.31 2.93
C GLU A 3 27.53 2.26 2.10
N VAL A 4 26.59 2.67 1.24
CA VAL A 4 25.76 1.74 0.45
C VAL A 4 26.45 1.44 -0.88
N SER A 5 26.58 0.17 -1.25
CA SER A 5 27.19 -0.22 -2.52
C SER A 5 26.38 0.31 -3.72
N ASP A 6 27.03 0.61 -4.85
CA ASP A 6 26.33 1.08 -6.05
C ASP A 6 25.32 0.04 -6.57
N ARG A 7 25.64 -1.25 -6.41
CA ARG A 7 24.70 -2.35 -6.67
C ARG A 7 23.41 -2.20 -5.86
N ASP A 8 23.52 -1.90 -4.58
CA ASP A 8 22.36 -1.73 -3.70
C ASP A 8 21.62 -0.43 -4.01
N ARG A 9 22.32 0.66 -4.35
CA ARG A 9 21.67 1.91 -4.83
C ARG A 9 20.82 1.67 -6.08
N ILE A 10 21.36 0.97 -7.07
CA ILE A 10 20.61 0.63 -8.30
C ILE A 10 19.41 -0.25 -7.95
N SER A 11 19.58 -1.21 -7.03
CA SER A 11 18.48 -2.06 -6.57
C SER A 11 17.38 -1.24 -5.87
N MET A 12 17.75 -0.25 -5.05
CA MET A 12 16.80 0.65 -4.39
C MET A 12 16.03 1.52 -5.39
N ILE A 13 16.72 2.07 -6.40
CA ILE A 13 16.07 2.86 -7.46
C ILE A 13 15.08 1.98 -8.23
N SER A 14 15.50 0.77 -8.60
CA SER A 14 14.64 -0.18 -9.31
C SER A 14 13.42 -0.59 -8.50
N GLU A 15 13.58 -0.87 -7.20
CA GLU A 15 12.48 -1.20 -6.29
C GLU A 15 11.49 -0.03 -6.17
N LEU A 16 11.98 1.18 -5.91
CA LEU A 16 11.13 2.36 -5.76
C LEU A 16 10.40 2.70 -7.06
N ALA A 17 11.08 2.60 -8.21
CA ALA A 17 10.46 2.85 -9.52
C ALA A 17 9.35 1.84 -9.83
N SER A 18 9.60 0.54 -9.57
CA SER A 18 8.59 -0.51 -9.75
C SER A 18 7.38 -0.31 -8.83
N ALA A 19 7.64 -0.05 -7.54
CA ALA A 19 6.60 0.13 -6.53
C ALA A 19 5.78 1.42 -6.72
N SER A 20 6.39 2.48 -7.26
CA SER A 20 5.68 3.74 -7.54
C SER A 20 4.94 3.70 -8.88
N GLY A 21 5.44 2.91 -9.85
CA GLY A 21 4.95 2.90 -11.22
C GLY A 21 3.67 2.08 -11.44
N ILE A 22 3.45 1.71 -12.70
CA ILE A 22 2.24 0.98 -13.12
C ILE A 22 2.11 -0.41 -12.48
N ALA A 23 3.23 -1.02 -12.08
CA ALA A 23 3.24 -2.30 -11.38
C ALA A 23 2.94 -2.19 -9.88
N GLY A 24 2.82 -0.97 -9.34
CA GLY A 24 2.54 -0.70 -7.94
C GLY A 24 1.53 0.43 -7.78
N MET A 25 1.90 1.51 -7.07
CA MET A 25 1.01 2.58 -6.64
C MET A 25 0.18 3.16 -7.79
N CYS A 26 0.79 3.57 -8.91
CA CYS A 26 0.04 4.16 -10.02
C CYS A 26 -0.96 3.18 -10.63
N GLY A 27 -0.60 1.89 -10.73
CA GLY A 27 -1.53 0.85 -11.19
C GLY A 27 -2.67 0.63 -10.22
N GLY A 28 -2.38 0.57 -8.92
CA GLY A 28 -3.40 0.49 -7.88
C GLY A 28 -4.35 1.69 -7.89
N GLN A 29 -3.83 2.89 -8.12
CA GLN A 29 -4.64 4.10 -8.25
C GLN A 29 -5.54 4.07 -9.48
N ALA A 30 -5.04 3.57 -10.62
CA ALA A 30 -5.86 3.41 -11.82
C ALA A 30 -7.00 2.41 -11.61
N LEU A 31 -6.73 1.29 -10.93
CA LEU A 31 -7.74 0.30 -10.57
C LEU A 31 -8.75 0.85 -9.56
N ASP A 32 -8.31 1.65 -8.58
CA ASP A 32 -9.17 2.32 -7.60
C ASP A 32 -10.16 3.28 -8.27
N LEU A 33 -9.68 4.07 -9.23
CA LEU A 33 -10.52 4.98 -10.02
C LEU A 33 -11.51 4.20 -10.90
N ASP A 34 -11.07 3.11 -11.55
CA ASP A 34 -11.97 2.28 -12.34
C ASP A 34 -13.03 1.56 -11.48
N ALA A 35 -12.73 1.30 -10.20
CA ALA A 35 -13.64 0.68 -9.24
C ALA A 35 -14.74 1.62 -8.72
N GLU A 36 -14.63 2.93 -8.91
CA GLU A 36 -15.60 3.91 -8.40
C GLU A 36 -17.01 3.64 -8.96
N GLY A 37 -18.00 3.60 -8.06
CA GLY A 37 -19.39 3.31 -8.41
C GLY A 37 -19.69 1.86 -8.82
N LYS A 38 -18.71 0.94 -8.76
CA LYS A 38 -18.89 -0.48 -9.09
C LYS A 38 -18.95 -1.36 -7.84
N HIS A 39 -19.60 -2.52 -7.95
CA HIS A 39 -19.45 -3.57 -6.95
C HIS A 39 -18.17 -4.35 -7.22
N VAL A 40 -17.21 -4.25 -6.30
CA VAL A 40 -15.91 -4.91 -6.40
C VAL A 40 -15.85 -6.06 -5.39
N PRO A 41 -15.54 -7.29 -5.82
CA PRO A 41 -15.38 -8.41 -4.90
C PRO A 41 -14.14 -8.21 -4.01
N LEU A 42 -14.14 -8.85 -2.84
CA LEU A 42 -13.13 -8.65 -1.80
C LEU A 42 -11.69 -8.90 -2.31
N ASP A 43 -11.50 -9.92 -3.14
CA ASP A 43 -10.20 -10.26 -3.75
C ASP A 43 -9.67 -9.15 -4.68
N ALA A 44 -10.56 -8.52 -5.45
CA ALA A 44 -10.22 -7.38 -6.30
C ALA A 44 -9.93 -6.13 -5.47
N LEU A 45 -10.68 -5.90 -4.38
CA LEU A 45 -10.41 -4.80 -3.45
C LEU A 45 -9.06 -4.96 -2.75
N GLU A 46 -8.74 -6.16 -2.26
CA GLU A 46 -7.42 -6.48 -1.71
C GLU A 46 -6.30 -6.21 -2.72
N ARG A 47 -6.50 -6.58 -4.00
CA ARG A 47 -5.53 -6.31 -5.06
C ARG A 47 -5.32 -4.81 -5.25
N ILE A 48 -6.38 -4.01 -5.26
CA ILE A 48 -6.29 -2.54 -5.35
C ILE A 48 -5.44 -2.01 -4.19
N HIS A 49 -5.75 -2.39 -2.94
CA HIS A 49 -5.05 -1.92 -1.75
C HIS A 49 -3.59 -2.35 -1.70
N ARG A 50 -3.28 -3.60 -2.08
CA ARG A 50 -1.90 -4.09 -2.17
C ARG A 50 -1.05 -3.28 -3.15
N HIS A 51 -1.64 -2.80 -4.25
CA HIS A 51 -0.90 -2.01 -5.24
C HIS A 51 -0.86 -0.53 -4.86
N LYS A 52 -2.01 0.08 -4.54
CA LYS A 52 -2.14 1.52 -4.26
C LYS A 52 -1.31 1.95 -3.05
N THR A 53 -1.34 1.15 -1.98
CA THR A 53 -0.75 1.51 -0.68
C THR A 53 0.32 0.51 -0.26
N GLY A 54 0.05 -0.79 -0.41
CA GLY A 54 0.97 -1.85 0.02
C GLY A 54 2.32 -1.84 -0.71
N ALA A 55 2.34 -1.48 -2.00
CA ALA A 55 3.56 -1.50 -2.81
C ALA A 55 4.64 -0.54 -2.28
N LEU A 56 4.25 0.69 -1.91
CA LEU A 56 5.20 1.67 -1.36
C LEU A 56 5.63 1.34 0.07
N ILE A 57 4.74 0.79 0.89
CA ILE A 57 5.11 0.31 2.23
C ILE A 57 6.15 -0.81 2.12
N ARG A 58 5.95 -1.76 1.21
CA ARG A 58 6.94 -2.81 0.93
C ARG A 58 8.26 -2.23 0.41
N ALA A 59 8.20 -1.28 -0.50
CA ALA A 59 9.40 -0.62 -1.00
C ALA A 59 10.19 0.07 0.12
N ALA A 60 9.53 0.78 1.04
CA ALA A 60 10.19 1.41 2.17
C ALA A 60 10.95 0.40 3.04
N VAL A 61 10.33 -0.74 3.36
CA VAL A 61 10.97 -1.83 4.11
C VAL A 61 12.16 -2.42 3.33
N ARG A 62 11.98 -2.69 2.03
CA ARG A 62 13.04 -3.23 1.16
C ARG A 62 14.21 -2.28 1.00
N LEU A 63 13.97 -0.97 0.88
CA LEU A 63 15.03 0.05 0.83
C LEU A 63 15.84 0.05 2.13
N GLY A 64 15.17 -0.05 3.28
CA GLY A 64 15.84 -0.25 4.57
C GLY A 64 16.71 -1.51 4.60
N ALA A 65 16.20 -2.64 4.13
CA ALA A 65 16.95 -3.88 4.04
C ALA A 65 18.15 -3.78 3.08
N LEU A 66 17.96 -3.24 1.88
CA LEU A 66 19.02 -3.05 0.89
C LEU A 66 20.13 -2.14 1.41
N SER A 67 19.82 -1.19 2.30
CA SER A 67 20.83 -0.32 2.91
C SER A 67 21.80 -1.07 3.84
N ALA A 68 21.40 -2.25 4.32
CA ALA A 68 22.23 -3.14 5.14
C ALA A 68 23.00 -4.19 4.31
N GLY A 69 23.02 -4.05 2.98
CA GLY A 69 23.73 -4.94 2.05
C GLY A 69 23.28 -6.41 2.18
N ASP A 70 24.23 -7.34 2.15
CA ASP A 70 23.93 -8.78 2.15
C ASP A 70 23.15 -9.26 3.38
N LYS A 71 23.35 -8.62 4.54
CA LYS A 71 22.60 -8.96 5.76
C LYS A 71 21.11 -8.67 5.58
N GLY A 72 20.77 -7.48 5.08
CA GLY A 72 19.37 -7.13 4.83
C GLY A 72 18.77 -7.90 3.66
N ARG A 73 19.56 -8.19 2.61
CA ARG A 73 19.12 -9.07 1.50
C ARG A 73 18.67 -10.44 1.98
N ARG A 74 19.36 -11.04 2.95
CA ARG A 74 18.96 -12.31 3.56
C ARG A 74 17.66 -12.21 4.36
N ALA A 75 17.32 -11.04 4.88
CA ALA A 75 16.10 -10.79 5.64
C ALA A 75 14.87 -10.49 4.75
N LEU A 76 15.08 -10.14 3.47
CA LEU A 76 14.01 -9.76 2.53
C LEU A 76 12.82 -10.73 2.52
N PRO A 77 12.97 -12.08 2.47
CA PRO A 77 11.81 -12.96 2.43
C PRO A 77 10.88 -12.86 3.65
N VAL A 78 11.43 -12.55 4.82
CA VAL A 78 10.64 -12.37 6.06
C VAL A 78 10.08 -10.95 6.12
N LEU A 79 10.90 -9.96 5.76
CA LEU A 79 10.50 -8.55 5.72
C LEU A 79 9.40 -8.29 4.68
N ASP A 80 9.38 -9.01 3.57
CA ASP A 80 8.33 -8.91 2.55
C ASP A 80 6.99 -9.37 3.11
N LYS A 81 6.95 -10.52 3.78
CA LYS A 81 5.72 -11.01 4.44
C LYS A 81 5.21 -10.02 5.46
N TYR A 82 6.12 -9.47 6.28
CA TYR A 82 5.79 -8.42 7.23
C TYR A 82 5.19 -7.20 6.54
N ALA A 83 5.84 -6.68 5.49
CA ALA A 83 5.41 -5.48 4.80
C ALA A 83 4.08 -5.68 4.05
N GLU A 84 3.83 -6.87 3.51
CA GLU A 84 2.57 -7.22 2.86
C GLU A 84 1.41 -7.25 3.86
N SER A 85 1.62 -7.81 5.06
CA SER A 85 0.61 -7.82 6.12
C SER A 85 0.34 -6.41 6.65
N ILE A 86 1.39 -5.64 6.94
CA ILE A 86 1.24 -4.26 7.43
C ILE A 86 0.63 -3.35 6.37
N GLY A 87 1.01 -3.50 5.10
CA GLY A 87 0.48 -2.69 4.02
C GLY A 87 -1.02 -2.87 3.82
N LEU A 88 -1.52 -4.10 3.92
CA LEU A 88 -2.96 -4.37 3.86
C LEU A 88 -3.67 -3.84 5.11
N ALA A 89 -3.11 -4.09 6.30
CA ALA A 89 -3.69 -3.62 7.56
C ALA A 89 -3.78 -2.08 7.61
N PHE A 90 -2.80 -1.37 7.05
CA PHE A 90 -2.80 0.08 6.95
C PHE A 90 -4.02 0.58 6.17
N GLN A 91 -4.34 -0.05 5.04
CA GLN A 91 -5.48 0.35 4.23
C GLN A 91 -6.81 -0.03 4.89
N VAL A 92 -6.90 -1.20 5.53
CA VAL A 92 -8.09 -1.56 6.33
C VAL A 92 -8.33 -0.53 7.43
N GLN A 93 -7.27 -0.05 8.09
CA GLN A 93 -7.39 0.98 9.11
C GLN A 93 -7.81 2.34 8.52
N ASP A 94 -7.24 2.74 7.38
CA ASP A 94 -7.60 3.97 6.66
C ASP A 94 -9.09 3.97 6.27
N ASP A 95 -9.56 2.84 5.73
CA ASP A 95 -10.96 2.58 5.38
C ASP A 95 -11.90 2.67 6.60
N ILE A 96 -11.52 2.06 7.73
CA ILE A 96 -12.29 2.14 8.98
C ILE A 96 -12.35 3.59 9.45
N LEU A 97 -11.21 4.28 9.45
CA LEU A 97 -11.11 5.67 9.89
C LEU A 97 -11.96 6.59 9.03
N ASP A 98 -12.02 6.42 7.72
CA ASP A 98 -12.86 7.28 6.86
C ASP A 98 -14.36 7.18 7.20
N VAL A 99 -14.79 6.03 7.75
CA VAL A 99 -16.17 5.81 8.21
C VAL A 99 -16.41 6.36 9.62
N VAL A 100 -15.52 6.04 10.57
CA VAL A 100 -15.77 6.27 12.01
C VAL A 100 -15.09 7.50 12.59
N GLY A 101 -14.10 8.05 11.89
CA GLY A 101 -13.24 9.10 12.42
C GLY A 101 -13.88 10.48 12.30
N ASP A 102 -13.78 11.26 13.38
CA ASP A 102 -14.18 12.66 13.39
C ASP A 102 -13.22 13.47 12.50
N THR A 103 -13.77 14.41 11.73
CA THR A 103 -13.05 15.26 10.75
C THR A 103 -11.87 15.99 11.40
N ALA A 104 -11.98 16.33 12.69
CA ALA A 104 -10.92 16.97 13.47
C ALA A 104 -9.68 16.08 13.70
N THR A 105 -9.83 14.75 13.69
CA THR A 105 -8.75 13.78 13.98
C THR A 105 -8.04 13.32 12.72
N LEU A 106 -8.73 13.31 11.57
CA LEU A 106 -8.20 12.78 10.29
C LEU A 106 -7.56 13.83 9.39
N GLY A 107 -7.83 15.12 9.61
CA GLY A 107 -7.35 16.19 8.73
C GLY A 107 -7.96 16.18 7.32
N LYS A 108 -8.97 15.32 7.07
CA LYS A 108 -9.79 15.24 5.85
C LYS A 108 -11.27 15.11 6.23
N ARG A 109 -12.19 15.50 5.33
CA ARG A 109 -13.65 15.37 5.55
C ARG A 109 -14.03 13.90 5.75
N GLN A 110 -14.75 13.61 6.83
CA GLN A 110 -15.34 12.29 7.09
C GLN A 110 -16.28 11.86 5.96
N GLY A 111 -16.24 10.58 5.59
CA GLY A 111 -17.11 10.00 4.56
C GLY A 111 -16.78 10.47 3.14
N ALA A 112 -15.53 10.87 2.87
CA ALA A 112 -15.10 11.29 1.55
C ALA A 112 -15.31 10.17 0.52
N ASP A 113 -15.02 8.91 0.87
CA ASP A 113 -15.22 7.85 -0.10
C ASP A 113 -16.66 7.33 -0.20
N GLN A 114 -17.51 7.55 0.83
CA GLN A 114 -18.97 7.37 0.70
C GLN A 114 -19.58 8.34 -0.34
N GLN A 115 -19.09 9.58 -0.38
CA GLN A 115 -19.51 10.56 -1.40
C GLN A 115 -19.04 10.18 -2.81
N LEU A 116 -17.97 9.41 -2.92
CA LEU A 116 -17.45 8.87 -4.18
C LEU A 116 -18.03 7.48 -4.54
N GLY A 117 -18.93 6.94 -3.71
CA GLY A 117 -19.53 5.62 -3.92
C GLY A 117 -18.55 4.45 -3.78
N LYS A 118 -17.42 4.62 -3.07
CA LYS A 118 -16.49 3.53 -2.77
C LYS A 118 -17.06 2.66 -1.65
N LYS A 119 -16.90 1.34 -1.78
CA LYS A 119 -17.25 0.37 -0.72
C LYS A 119 -15.97 -0.09 -0.01
N TYR A 120 -15.98 0.01 1.31
CA TYR A 120 -14.87 -0.33 2.21
C TYR A 120 -15.01 -1.75 2.75
N LEU A 121 -13.90 -2.35 3.22
CA LEU A 121 -13.85 -3.71 3.80
C LEU A 121 -14.89 -4.01 4.92
N PRO A 122 -15.23 -3.08 5.83
CA PRO A 122 -16.26 -3.34 6.84
C PRO A 122 -17.66 -3.57 6.24
N CYS A 123 -17.92 -3.07 5.04
CA CYS A 123 -19.23 -3.14 4.39
C CYS A 123 -19.42 -4.46 3.59
N THR A 124 -18.33 -5.11 3.19
CA THR A 124 -18.37 -6.39 2.44
C THR A 124 -18.38 -7.63 3.32
N SER A 125 -18.07 -7.48 4.62
CA SER A 125 -18.07 -8.57 5.62
C SER A 125 -19.34 -8.65 6.46
N GLY A 126 -20.28 -7.71 6.30
CA GLY A 126 -21.54 -7.62 7.05
C GLY A 126 -22.78 -8.14 6.31
N SER A 127 -22.63 -9.05 5.34
CA SER A 127 -23.75 -9.67 4.59
C SER A 127 -23.91 -11.14 4.95
#